data_AF-A0A4R1AN21-F1
#
_entry.id   AF-A0A4R1AN21-F1
#
_cell.length_a   1.000
_cell.length_b   1.000
_cell.length_c   1.000
_cell.angle_alpha   90.00
_cell.angle_beta   90.00
_cell.angle_gamma   90.00
#
_symmetry.space_group_name_H-M   'P 1'
#
loop_
_entity.id
_entity.type
_entity.pdbx_description
1 polymer ?
#
loop_
_entity_poly.entity_id
_entity_poly.type
_entity_poly.pdbx_seq_one_letter_code
_entity_poly.pdbx_strand_id
1 'polypeptide(L)'
;MEELSKEYKIIDILGVLEVPKSTFYRWKKKYINREPNKLEMLIINLCEETKYHYGHRKIKALLKQRNSIKVNRKTVQRIMQKLSIYVLL
;
A
#
# COMPACT_ATOMS: atom_id res chain seq x y z
N MET A 1 11.84 1.21 -16.32
CA MET A 1 11.50 2.66 -16.40
C MET A 1 12.30 3.50 -15.44
N GLU A 2 12.39 3.15 -14.14
CA GLU A 2 13.19 3.94 -13.17
C GLU A 2 14.68 3.94 -13.50
N GLU A 3 15.25 2.81 -13.92
CA GLU A 3 16.65 2.73 -14.36
C GLU A 3 16.91 3.50 -15.65
N LEU A 4 16.11 3.26 -16.71
CA LEU A 4 16.25 3.97 -17.99
C LEU A 4 16.07 5.49 -17.86
N SER A 5 15.23 5.95 -16.93
CA SER A 5 15.01 7.40 -16.72
C SER A 5 16.23 8.14 -16.16
N LYS A 6 17.27 7.41 -15.72
CA LYS A 6 18.55 7.99 -15.30
C LYS A 6 19.39 8.46 -16.49
N GLU A 7 19.24 7.80 -17.63
CA GLU A 7 20.05 8.04 -18.84
C GLU A 7 19.25 8.70 -19.98
N TYR A 8 17.93 8.47 -20.04
CA TYR A 8 17.07 8.94 -21.11
C TYR A 8 15.85 9.71 -20.59
N LYS A 9 15.33 10.66 -21.39
CA LYS A 9 14.11 11.37 -21.01
C LYS A 9 12.92 10.41 -21.08
N ILE A 10 12.03 10.50 -20.09
CA ILE A 10 10.82 9.69 -20.02
C ILE A 10 9.97 9.81 -21.30
N ILE A 11 9.91 10.99 -21.92
CA ILE A 11 9.12 11.22 -23.14
C ILE A 11 9.67 10.40 -24.32
N ASP A 12 10.99 10.29 -24.45
CA ASP A 12 11.64 9.55 -25.54
C ASP A 12 11.40 8.05 -25.37
N ILE A 13 11.55 7.54 -24.15
CA ILE A 13 11.25 6.14 -23.83
C ILE A 13 9.78 5.81 -24.11
N LEU A 14 8.87 6.70 -23.70
CA LEU A 14 7.44 6.52 -23.95
C LEU A 14 7.07 6.60 -25.44
N GLY A 15 7.81 7.39 -26.23
CA GLY A 15 7.67 7.44 -27.68
C GLY A 15 8.01 6.11 -28.33
N VAL A 16 9.13 5.49 -27.95
CA VAL A 16 9.54 4.17 -28.45
C VAL A 16 8.55 3.06 -28.05
N LEU A 17 8.01 3.14 -26.83
CA LEU A 17 7.03 2.17 -26.33
C LEU A 17 5.59 2.44 -26.82
N GLU A 18 5.37 3.51 -27.59
CA GLU A 18 4.04 3.96 -28.04
C GLU A 18 3.03 4.15 -26.89
N VAL A 19 3.52 4.57 -25.72
CA VAL A 19 2.68 4.79 -24.53
C VAL A 19 2.41 6.29 -24.35
N PRO A 20 1.14 6.73 -24.35
CA PRO A 20 0.81 8.12 -24.06
C PRO A 20 1.32 8.56 -22.68
N LYS A 21 1.85 9.79 -22.60
CA LYS A 21 2.35 10.40 -21.35
C LYS A 21 1.30 10.33 -20.22
N SER A 22 0.04 10.63 -20.53
CA SER A 22 -1.07 10.57 -19.57
C SER A 22 -1.29 9.15 -19.02
N THR A 23 -1.21 8.13 -19.87
CA THR A 23 -1.30 6.71 -19.48
C THR A 23 -0.16 6.33 -18.56
N PHE A 24 1.08 6.71 -18.89
CA PHE A 24 2.25 6.44 -18.05
C PHE A 24 2.10 7.04 -16.66
N TYR A 25 1.80 8.34 -16.53
CA TYR A 25 1.70 8.98 -15.22
C TYR A 25 0.48 8.49 -14.42
N ARG A 26 -0.63 8.12 -15.08
CA ARG A 26 -1.77 7.46 -14.43
C ARG A 26 -1.36 6.13 -13.81
N TRP A 27 -0.64 5.29 -14.55
CA TRP A 27 -0.12 4.02 -14.03
C TRP A 27 0.93 4.25 -12.96
N LYS A 28 1.88 5.15 -13.18
CA LYS A 28 2.88 5.52 -12.17
C LYS A 28 2.20 5.92 -10.85
N LYS A 29 1.16 6.75 -10.89
CA LYS A 29 0.38 7.11 -9.68
C LYS A 29 -0.31 5.91 -9.03
N LYS A 30 -0.81 4.95 -9.82
CA LYS A 30 -1.48 3.73 -9.33
C LYS A 30 -0.50 2.74 -8.68
N TYR A 31 0.71 2.65 -9.23
CA TYR A 31 1.73 1.66 -8.86
C TYR A 31 2.91 2.24 -8.08
N ILE A 32 2.90 3.54 -7.77
CA ILE A 32 3.85 4.11 -6.79
C ILE A 32 3.58 3.42 -5.45
N ASN A 33 4.59 2.67 -5.01
CA ASN A 33 4.72 2.24 -3.63
C ASN A 33 4.91 3.49 -2.77
N ARG A 34 3.82 4.15 -2.41
CA ARG A 34 3.89 5.22 -1.42
C ARG A 34 4.24 4.59 -0.09
N GLU A 35 5.05 5.30 0.69
CA GLU A 35 5.33 4.86 2.04
C GLU A 35 4.02 4.67 2.83
N PRO A 36 3.92 3.62 3.66
CA PRO A 36 2.77 3.41 4.52
C PRO A 36 2.61 4.62 5.45
N ASN A 37 1.37 5.10 5.62
CA ASN A 37 1.12 6.14 6.61
C ASN A 37 1.21 5.56 8.04
N LYS A 38 1.19 6.42 9.06
CA LYS A 38 1.30 6.01 10.47
C LYS A 38 0.32 4.88 10.87
N LEU A 39 -0.92 4.93 10.38
CA LEU A 39 -1.91 3.89 10.67
C LEU A 39 -1.61 2.58 9.95
N GLU A 40 -1.19 2.65 8.69
CA GLU A 40 -0.77 1.48 7.90
C GLU A 40 0.45 0.80 8.55
N MET A 41 1.45 1.57 9.00
CA MET A 41 2.59 1.03 9.75
C MET A 41 2.18 0.34 11.05
N LEU A 42 1.28 0.94 11.85
CA LEU A 42 0.79 0.31 13.06
C LEU A 42 0.04 -1.01 12.77
N ILE A 43 -0.73 -1.04 11.69
CA ILE A 43 -1.41 -2.27 11.25
C ILE A 43 -0.39 -3.32 10.83
N ILE A 44 0.65 -2.96 10.08
CA ILE A 44 1.75 -3.85 9.70
C ILE A 44 2.41 -4.45 10.94
N ASN A 45 2.83 -3.60 11.89
CA ASN A 45 3.51 -4.05 13.10
C ASN A 45 2.65 -5.01 13.93
N LEU A 46 1.36 -4.68 14.14
CA LEU A 46 0.45 -5.58 14.86
C LEU A 46 0.24 -6.92 14.12
N CYS A 47 0.23 -6.87 12.80
CA CYS A 47 0.13 -8.07 11.97
C CYS A 47 1.41 -8.93 12.13
N GLU A 48 2.60 -8.34 12.08
CA GLU A 48 3.88 -9.01 12.33
C GLU A 48 3.98 -9.59 13.74
N GLU A 49 3.66 -8.80 14.77
CA GLU A 49 3.65 -9.23 16.18
C GLU A 49 2.74 -10.46 16.40
N THR A 50 1.61 -10.50 15.72
CA THR A 50 0.64 -11.61 15.83
C THR A 50 0.97 -12.77 14.90
N LYS A 51 2.13 -12.73 14.23
CA LYS A 51 2.53 -13.67 13.17
C LYS A 51 1.42 -13.85 12.15
N TYR A 52 0.66 -12.79 11.91
CA TYR A 52 -0.40 -12.71 10.93
C TYR A 52 -1.60 -13.63 11.12
N HIS A 53 -1.74 -14.24 12.30
CA HIS A 53 -2.88 -15.09 12.64
C HIS A 53 -4.17 -14.29 12.86
N TYR A 54 -4.05 -12.97 13.03
CA TYR A 54 -5.15 -12.11 13.41
C TYR A 54 -5.72 -11.37 12.19
N GLY A 55 -6.98 -11.66 11.89
CA GLY A 55 -7.75 -10.89 10.91
C GLY A 55 -8.08 -9.46 11.41
N HIS A 56 -8.61 -8.64 10.51
CA HIS A 56 -8.92 -7.21 10.74
C HIS A 56 -9.83 -6.93 11.94
N ARG A 57 -10.68 -7.88 12.34
CA ARG A 57 -11.51 -7.78 13.56
C ARG A 57 -10.63 -7.70 14.81
N LYS A 58 -9.65 -8.60 14.93
CA LYS A 58 -8.72 -8.68 16.07
C LYS A 58 -7.72 -7.53 16.02
N ILE A 59 -7.20 -7.18 14.85
CA ILE A 59 -6.29 -6.02 14.68
C ILE A 59 -6.98 -4.72 15.09
N LYS A 60 -8.25 -4.51 14.70
CA LYS A 60 -9.04 -3.34 15.16
C LYS A 60 -9.16 -3.31 16.69
N ALA A 61 -9.37 -4.46 17.34
CA ALA A 61 -9.45 -4.52 18.80
C ALA A 61 -8.11 -4.14 19.46
N LEU A 62 -6.99 -4.63 18.92
CA LEU A 62 -5.64 -4.29 19.40
C LEU A 62 -5.32 -2.81 19.21
N LEU A 63 -5.65 -2.21 18.06
CA LEU A 63 -5.49 -0.77 17.82
C LEU A 63 -6.24 0.07 18.85
N LYS A 64 -7.45 -0.35 19.23
CA LYS A 64 -8.24 0.33 20.26
C LYS A 64 -7.63 0.14 21.65
N GLN A 65 -7.19 -1.08 21.97
CA GLN A 65 -6.74 -1.44 23.32
C GLN A 65 -5.34 -0.90 23.64
N ARG A 66 -4.40 -1.00 22.70
CA ARG A 66 -2.97 -0.69 22.93
C ARG A 66 -2.60 0.73 22.51
N ASN A 67 -3.26 1.27 21.49
CA ASN A 67 -2.91 2.56 20.91
C ASN A 67 -3.99 3.63 21.12
N SER A 68 -5.12 3.28 21.75
CA SER A 68 -6.29 4.16 21.90
C SER A 68 -6.85 4.68 20.56
N ILE A 69 -6.55 3.99 19.45
CA ILE A 69 -6.96 4.38 18.10
C ILE A 69 -8.34 3.79 17.78
N LYS A 70 -9.32 4.66 17.54
CA LYS A 70 -10.65 4.27 17.08
C LYS A 70 -10.72 4.37 15.56
N VAL A 71 -10.69 3.22 14.88
CA VAL A 71 -10.89 3.12 13.42
C VAL A 71 -12.04 2.19 13.08
N ASN A 72 -12.67 2.45 11.93
CA ASN A 72 -13.68 1.54 11.40
C ASN A 72 -13.03 0.21 11.00
N ARG A 73 -13.71 -0.90 11.29
CA ARG A 73 -13.31 -2.25 10.87
C ARG A 73 -13.03 -2.33 9.37
N LYS A 74 -13.87 -1.69 8.54
CA LYS A 74 -13.71 -1.67 7.08
C LYS A 74 -12.41 -0.95 6.65
N THR A 75 -11.96 0.05 7.41
CA THR A 75 -10.69 0.75 7.14
C THR A 75 -9.51 -0.19 7.35
N VAL A 76 -9.49 -0.91 8.47
CA VAL A 76 -8.44 -1.92 8.76
C VAL A 76 -8.43 -3.00 7.66
N GLN A 77 -9.61 -3.49 7.25
CA GLN A 77 -9.73 -4.46 6.17
C GLN A 77 -9.13 -3.96 4.85
N ARG A 78 -9.51 -2.75 4.42
CA ARG A 78 -9.00 -2.16 3.17
C ARG A 78 -7.49 -1.97 3.22
N ILE A 79 -6.94 -1.56 4.36
CA ILE A 79 -5.50 -1.39 4.53
C ILE A 79 -4.78 -2.74 4.41
N MET A 80 -5.25 -3.77 5.13
CA MET A 80 -4.66 -5.11 5.05
C MET A 80 -4.73 -5.68 3.63
N GLN A 81 -5.84 -5.47 2.91
CA GLN A 81 -6.01 -5.87 1.51
C GLN A 81 -5.07 -5.10 0.57
N LYS A 82 -4.98 -3.78 0.74
CA LYS A 82 -4.12 -2.93 -0.09
C LYS A 82 -2.65 -3.31 0.01
N LEU A 83 -2.20 -3.66 1.22
CA LEU A 83 -0.82 -4.00 1.50
C LEU A 83 -0.53 -5.49 1.26
N SER A 84 -1.50 -6.25 0.74
CA SER A 84 -1.40 -7.70 0.53
C SER A 84 -0.93 -8.46 1.76
N ILE A 85 -1.26 -7.96 2.97
CA ILE A 85 -0.71 -8.48 4.21
C ILE A 85 -1.19 -9.93 4.37
N TYR A 86 -2.47 -10.27 4.55
CA TYR A 86 -2.92 -11.69 4.55
C TYR A 86 -4.36 -11.87 4.01
N VAL A 87 -4.71 -13.11 3.68
CA VAL A 87 -5.91 -13.58 2.95
C VAL A 87 -7.22 -13.40 3.74
N LEU A 88 -8.29 -13.14 2.96
CA LEU A 88 -9.70 -12.92 3.31
C LEU A 88 -10.33 -13.96 4.27
N LEU A 89 -10.53 -13.63 5.56
CA LEU A 89 -11.59 -14.19 6.44
C LEU A 89 -12.09 -13.14 7.50
#